data_AF-A0A7G9YPD1-F1
#
_entry.id   AF-A0A7G9YPD1-F1
#
_cell.length_a   1.000
_cell.length_b   1.000
_cell.length_c   1.000
_cell.angle_alpha   90.00
_cell.angle_beta   90.00
_cell.angle_gamma   90.00
#
_symmetry.space_group_name_H-M   'P 1'
#
loop_
_entity.id
_entity.type
_entity.pdbx_description
1 polymer ?
#
loop_
_entity_poly.entity_id
_entity_poly.type
_entity_poly.pdbx_seq_one_letter_code
_entity_poly.pdbx_strand_id
1 'polypeptide(L)'
;MQQVSRILLLFSLLLLVYPADCLNATAGGSNETQILIDGEGYALANGEQRAFYQGYSVIIKGVDAKGEGAWIELLQNGTTINYGIFKAEDFLSYPEDGEIFNMTVDHIYVGSQKDLVFFYVRQCRDPDLPEPAPLLDTTPVPNASSANATPAPHDVPDPNPSPGCGACMAAGAMILYVASKRFARRQR
;
A
#
# COMPACT_ATOMS: atom_id res chain seq x y z
N MET A 1 11.93 -59.58 -41.75
CA MET A 1 11.51 -59.64 -40.34
C MET A 1 12.64 -59.45 -39.31
N GLN A 2 13.92 -59.53 -39.70
CA GLN A 2 15.06 -59.48 -38.76
C GLN A 2 15.46 -58.08 -38.28
N GLN A 3 15.14 -57.01 -39.05
CA GLN A 3 15.49 -55.62 -38.68
C GLN A 3 14.57 -55.03 -37.59
N VAL A 4 13.28 -55.33 -37.63
CA VAL A 4 12.30 -54.82 -36.64
C VAL A 4 12.58 -55.38 -35.25
N SER A 5 13.01 -56.65 -35.17
CA SER A 5 13.41 -57.31 -33.92
C SER A 5 14.67 -56.68 -33.29
N ARG A 6 15.62 -56.21 -34.11
CA ARG A 6 16.83 -55.54 -33.63
C ARG A 6 16.56 -54.13 -33.11
N ILE A 7 15.64 -53.40 -33.76
CA ILE A 7 15.23 -52.07 -33.32
C ILE A 7 14.46 -52.14 -31.99
N LEU A 8 13.58 -53.12 -31.83
CA LEU A 8 12.87 -53.37 -30.56
C LEU A 8 13.83 -53.78 -29.43
N LEU A 9 14.83 -54.60 -29.72
CA LEU A 9 15.87 -54.97 -28.74
C LEU A 9 16.72 -53.77 -28.32
N LEU A 10 17.06 -52.87 -29.24
CA LEU A 10 17.81 -51.65 -28.91
C LEU A 10 16.98 -50.67 -28.09
N PHE A 11 15.68 -50.50 -28.39
CA PHE A 11 14.76 -49.71 -27.56
C PHE A 11 14.58 -50.31 -26.15
N SER A 12 14.51 -51.64 -26.05
CA SER A 12 14.43 -52.34 -24.76
C SER A 12 15.73 -52.20 -23.95
N LEU A 13 16.89 -52.14 -24.60
CA LEU A 13 18.17 -51.95 -23.91
C LEU A 13 18.37 -50.48 -23.49
N LEU A 14 17.85 -49.52 -24.26
CA LEU A 14 17.89 -48.10 -23.91
C LEU A 14 17.07 -47.81 -22.64
N LEU A 15 15.93 -48.50 -22.45
CA LEU A 15 15.09 -48.39 -21.25
C LEU A 15 15.71 -48.99 -19.98
N LEU A 16 16.71 -49.87 -20.10
CA LEU A 16 17.40 -50.52 -18.97
C LEU A 16 18.65 -49.76 -18.49
N VAL A 17 19.10 -48.74 -19.23
CA VAL A 17 20.29 -47.93 -18.90
C VAL A 17 19.91 -46.56 -18.31
N TYR A 18 18.63 -46.21 -18.26
CA TYR A 18 18.19 -45.08 -17.45
C TYR A 18 18.26 -45.49 -15.97
N PRO A 19 18.99 -44.75 -15.13
CA PRO A 19 19.08 -45.07 -13.71
C PRO A 19 17.66 -45.09 -13.12
N ALA A 20 17.35 -46.17 -12.41
CA ALA A 20 16.09 -46.38 -11.69
C ALA A 20 16.00 -45.51 -10.43
N ASP A 21 16.42 -44.24 -10.50
CA ASP A 21 16.30 -43.28 -9.39
C ASP A 21 15.04 -42.39 -9.53
N CYS A 22 14.21 -42.62 -10.54
CA CYS A 22 12.98 -41.85 -10.75
C CYS A 22 11.76 -42.51 -10.08
N LEU A 23 11.85 -42.90 -8.80
CA LEU A 23 10.66 -43.28 -8.01
C LEU A 23 10.95 -43.35 -6.50
N ASN A 24 11.56 -42.31 -5.95
CA ASN A 24 11.24 -41.92 -4.58
C ASN A 24 10.52 -40.58 -4.65
N ALA A 25 9.19 -40.64 -4.61
CA ALA A 25 8.37 -39.52 -4.16
C ALA A 25 8.62 -39.35 -2.66
N THR A 26 9.83 -38.90 -2.30
CA THR A 26 9.99 -38.04 -1.16
C THR A 26 9.25 -36.77 -1.55
N ALA A 27 8.18 -36.44 -0.84
CA ALA A 27 7.64 -35.09 -0.82
C ALA A 27 8.73 -34.15 -0.27
N GLY A 28 9.72 -33.85 -1.12
CA GLY A 28 10.50 -32.63 -0.99
C GLY A 28 9.54 -31.55 -1.42
N GLY A 29 9.00 -30.80 -0.46
CA GLY A 29 8.41 -29.52 -0.77
C GLY A 29 9.46 -28.76 -1.56
N SER A 30 9.17 -28.45 -2.82
CA SER A 30 10.00 -27.47 -3.50
C SER A 30 9.89 -26.22 -2.63
N ASN A 31 11.03 -25.68 -2.20
CA ASN A 31 11.10 -24.41 -1.47
C ASN A 31 10.78 -23.27 -2.45
N GLU A 32 9.64 -23.36 -3.13
CA GLU A 32 9.16 -22.34 -4.04
C GLU A 32 8.54 -21.23 -3.22
N THR A 33 9.24 -20.09 -3.19
CA THR A 33 8.77 -18.87 -2.56
C THR A 33 7.49 -18.40 -3.27
N GLN A 34 6.34 -18.53 -2.61
CA GLN A 34 5.08 -18.03 -3.14
C GLN A 34 5.10 -16.49 -3.14
N ILE A 35 4.89 -15.88 -4.31
CA ILE A 35 4.80 -14.42 -4.45
C ILE A 35 3.36 -13.97 -4.14
N LEU A 36 3.21 -13.02 -3.23
CA LEU A 36 1.92 -12.43 -2.84
C LEU A 36 1.67 -11.08 -3.53
N ILE A 37 2.73 -10.30 -3.72
CA ILE A 37 2.71 -9.02 -4.45
C ILE A 37 3.95 -8.99 -5.35
N ASP A 38 3.76 -8.70 -6.63
CA ASP A 38 4.84 -8.70 -7.63
C ASP A 38 5.07 -7.31 -8.21
N GLY A 39 5.75 -6.44 -7.45
CA GLY A 39 6.20 -5.13 -7.92
C GLY A 39 5.07 -4.11 -8.13
N GLU A 40 3.98 -4.21 -7.38
CA GLU A 40 2.88 -3.25 -7.49
C GLU A 40 3.29 -1.87 -6.94
N GLY A 41 2.72 -0.79 -7.51
CA GLY A 41 3.02 0.60 -7.16
C GLY A 41 2.02 1.18 -6.16
N TYR A 42 2.54 1.99 -5.24
CA TYR A 42 1.84 2.53 -4.08
C TYR A 42 2.19 4.01 -3.91
N ALA A 43 1.26 4.79 -3.34
CA ALA A 43 1.50 6.17 -2.95
C ALA A 43 0.92 6.39 -1.55
N LEU A 44 1.72 6.96 -0.65
CA LEU A 44 1.30 7.29 0.72
C LEU A 44 1.71 8.69 1.11
N ALA A 45 0.77 9.42 1.71
CA ALA A 45 1.09 10.71 2.30
C ALA A 45 1.78 10.55 3.66
N ASN A 46 2.54 11.57 4.08
CA ASN A 46 3.09 11.59 5.43
C ASN A 46 1.99 11.50 6.51
N GLY A 47 2.23 10.61 7.47
CA GLY A 47 1.29 10.21 8.52
C GLY A 47 0.32 9.09 8.12
N GLU A 48 0.34 8.62 6.87
CA GLU A 48 -0.49 7.50 6.44
C GLU A 48 0.21 6.15 6.59
N GLN A 49 -0.60 5.11 6.75
CA GLN A 49 -0.19 3.73 6.86
C GLN A 49 -0.91 2.88 5.82
N ARG A 50 -0.21 1.91 5.22
CA ARG A 50 -0.84 0.88 4.40
C ARG A 50 -0.50 -0.51 4.91
N ALA A 51 -1.53 -1.34 5.02
CA ALA A 51 -1.38 -2.76 5.34
C ALA A 51 -1.05 -3.59 4.08
N PHE A 52 -0.29 -4.65 4.30
CA PHE A 52 0.12 -5.67 3.35
C PHE A 52 -0.23 -7.06 3.94
N TYR A 53 0.07 -8.13 3.21
CA TYR A 53 -0.24 -9.49 3.68
C TYR A 53 0.51 -9.82 4.97
N GLN A 54 0.00 -10.80 5.72
CA GLN A 54 0.64 -11.37 6.92
C GLN A 54 1.01 -10.33 7.99
N GLY A 55 0.22 -9.25 8.08
CA GLY A 55 0.35 -8.23 9.11
C GLY A 55 1.48 -7.22 8.87
N TYR A 56 2.14 -7.27 7.72
CA TYR A 56 3.10 -6.23 7.33
C TYR A 56 2.37 -4.91 7.06
N SER A 57 3.00 -3.78 7.36
CA SER A 57 2.49 -2.46 7.01
C SER A 57 3.60 -1.43 6.91
N VAL A 58 3.44 -0.46 6.02
CA VAL A 58 4.39 0.64 5.83
C VAL A 58 3.76 1.95 6.31
N ILE A 59 4.53 2.76 7.04
CA ILE A 59 4.17 4.11 7.46
C ILE A 59 5.18 5.11 6.93
N ILE A 60 4.70 6.19 6.32
CA ILE A 60 5.51 7.35 5.98
C ILE A 60 5.46 8.33 7.16
N LYS A 61 6.51 8.43 7.95
CA LYS A 61 6.54 9.29 9.15
C LYS A 61 6.75 10.76 8.80
N GLY A 62 7.51 11.02 7.75
CA GLY A 62 7.78 12.37 7.27
C GLY A 62 8.72 12.38 6.08
N VAL A 63 8.83 13.54 5.44
CA VAL A 63 9.76 13.83 4.35
C VAL A 63 10.58 15.04 4.77
N ASP A 64 11.86 15.08 4.42
CA ASP A 64 12.68 16.25 4.72
C ASP A 64 12.23 17.48 3.91
N ALA A 65 12.63 18.68 4.36
CA ALA A 65 12.18 19.93 3.76
C ALA A 65 12.56 20.12 2.28
N LYS A 66 13.54 19.37 1.77
CA LYS A 66 13.98 19.40 0.38
C LYS A 66 13.39 18.27 -0.46
N GLY A 67 12.76 17.28 0.16
CA GLY A 67 12.26 16.08 -0.51
C GLY A 67 13.37 15.10 -0.90
N GLU A 68 14.54 15.18 -0.27
CA GLU A 68 15.68 14.31 -0.61
C GLU A 68 15.57 12.93 0.05
N GLY A 69 14.81 12.81 1.14
CA GLY A 69 14.64 11.59 1.91
C GLY A 69 13.32 11.54 2.69
N ALA A 70 12.81 10.33 2.85
CA ALA A 70 11.60 10.00 3.58
C ALA A 70 11.92 9.10 4.77
N TRP A 71 11.37 9.43 5.94
CA TRP A 71 11.38 8.54 7.09
C TRP A 71 10.28 7.50 6.93
N ILE A 72 10.68 6.26 6.74
CA ILE A 72 9.79 5.12 6.53
C ILE A 72 9.96 4.11 7.67
N GLU A 73 8.85 3.54 8.14
CA GLU A 73 8.81 2.43 9.07
C GLU A 73 8.08 1.24 8.44
N LEU A 74 8.68 0.05 8.52
CA LEU A 74 8.04 -1.23 8.25
C LEU A 74 7.64 -1.85 9.60
N LEU A 75 6.38 -2.24 9.71
CA LEU A 75 5.81 -2.87 10.89
C LEU A 75 5.29 -4.25 10.54
N GLN A 76 5.35 -5.16 11.51
CA GLN A 76 4.65 -6.44 11.49
C GLN A 76 3.73 -6.49 12.71
N ASN A 77 2.43 -6.66 12.48
CA ASN A 77 1.39 -6.67 13.52
C ASN A 77 1.48 -5.46 14.46
N GLY A 78 1.76 -4.27 13.89
CA GLY A 78 1.88 -3.02 14.63
C GLY A 78 3.21 -2.81 15.37
N THR A 79 4.16 -3.74 15.29
CA THR A 79 5.50 -3.59 15.87
C THR A 79 6.51 -3.24 14.79
N THR A 80 7.29 -2.17 14.98
CA THR A 80 8.35 -1.77 14.04
C THR A 80 9.44 -2.84 13.96
N ILE A 81 9.69 -3.34 12.76
CA ILE A 81 10.70 -4.38 12.47
C ILE A 81 11.86 -3.86 11.61
N ASN A 82 11.64 -2.76 10.87
CA ASN A 82 12.68 -2.05 10.13
C ASN A 82 12.28 -0.56 10.00
N TYR A 83 13.24 0.35 9.97
CA TYR A 83 13.00 1.78 9.77
C TYR A 83 14.26 2.48 9.24
N GLY A 84 14.08 3.64 8.61
CA GLY A 84 15.21 4.41 8.10
C GLY A 84 14.79 5.69 7.38
N ILE A 85 15.79 6.44 6.93
CA ILE A 85 15.62 7.52 5.97
C ILE A 85 16.03 6.98 4.60
N PHE A 86 15.12 6.99 3.65
CA PHE A 86 15.33 6.47 2.31
C PHE A 86 15.14 7.58 1.29
N LYS A 87 16.05 7.65 0.33
CA LYS A 87 15.97 8.54 -0.84
C LYS A 87 15.22 7.86 -1.96
N ALA A 88 14.93 8.60 -3.03
CA ALA A 88 14.53 7.98 -4.28
C ALA A 88 15.58 6.95 -4.73
N GLU A 89 15.12 5.83 -5.28
CA GLU A 89 15.90 4.67 -5.72
C GLU A 89 16.49 3.80 -4.59
N ASP A 90 16.38 4.22 -3.32
CA ASP A 90 16.75 3.37 -2.19
C ASP A 90 15.74 2.21 -2.03
N PHE A 91 16.23 1.11 -1.45
CA PHE A 91 15.45 -0.08 -1.18
C PHE A 91 15.43 -0.44 0.31
N LEU A 92 14.26 -0.85 0.78
CA LEU A 92 14.06 -1.48 2.07
C LEU A 92 13.77 -2.96 1.82
N SER A 93 14.70 -3.83 2.26
CA SER A 93 14.53 -5.28 2.23
C SER A 93 14.38 -5.82 3.65
N TYR A 94 13.49 -6.79 3.84
CA TYR A 94 13.29 -7.48 5.11
C TYR A 94 12.82 -8.94 4.93
N PRO A 95 13.39 -9.90 5.66
CA PRO A 95 14.70 -9.81 6.30
C PRO A 95 15.79 -9.68 5.21
N GLU A 96 16.96 -9.14 5.56
CA GLU A 96 18.05 -8.86 4.61
C GLU A 96 18.46 -10.09 3.78
N ASP A 97 18.49 -11.27 4.41
CA ASP A 97 18.89 -12.53 3.77
C ASP A 97 17.72 -13.36 3.18
N GLY A 98 16.48 -12.86 3.24
CA GLY A 98 15.28 -13.63 2.89
C GLY A 98 14.22 -12.89 2.08
N GLU A 99 14.34 -11.56 1.92
CA GLU A 99 13.54 -10.71 1.02
C GLU A 99 12.02 -10.99 1.02
N ILE A 100 11.45 -11.27 2.20
CA ILE A 100 10.00 -11.47 2.36
C ILE A 100 9.23 -10.22 1.97
N PHE A 101 9.76 -9.05 2.33
CA PHE A 101 9.21 -7.75 2.01
C PHE A 101 10.29 -6.87 1.41
N ASN A 102 10.09 -6.48 0.16
CA ASN A 102 10.99 -5.59 -0.56
C ASN A 102 10.20 -4.37 -1.02
N MET A 103 10.72 -3.18 -0.73
CA MET A 103 10.14 -1.90 -1.09
C MET A 103 11.20 -1.04 -1.77
N THR A 104 10.88 -0.49 -2.93
CA THR A 104 11.75 0.45 -3.64
C THR A 104 11.08 1.82 -3.66
N VAL A 105 11.75 2.84 -3.14
CA VAL A 105 11.25 4.21 -3.20
C VAL A 105 11.44 4.73 -4.62
N ASP A 106 10.35 5.14 -5.25
CA ASP A 106 10.37 5.67 -6.62
C ASP A 106 10.60 7.19 -6.58
N HIS A 107 9.66 7.91 -5.99
CA HIS A 107 9.66 9.37 -5.98
C HIS A 107 9.14 9.94 -4.65
N ILE A 108 9.71 11.07 -4.26
CA ILE A 108 9.33 11.83 -3.06
C ILE A 108 8.89 13.22 -3.51
N TYR A 109 7.67 13.61 -3.13
CA TYR A 109 7.10 14.92 -3.43
C TYR A 109 6.83 15.68 -2.15
N VAL A 110 7.41 16.88 -2.05
CA VAL A 110 7.08 17.84 -0.99
C VAL A 110 5.86 18.63 -1.42
N GLY A 111 4.79 18.55 -0.64
CA GLY A 111 3.54 19.26 -0.93
C GLY A 111 3.30 20.42 0.02
N SER A 112 2.35 21.28 -0.33
CA SER A 112 1.96 22.42 0.51
C SER A 112 1.12 22.04 1.73
N GLN A 113 0.53 20.85 1.72
CA GLN A 113 -0.30 20.31 2.81
C GLN A 113 0.19 18.95 3.32
N LYS A 114 0.60 18.10 2.38
CA LYS A 114 1.03 16.73 2.61
C LYS A 114 2.17 16.40 1.66
N ASP A 115 3.16 15.70 2.18
CA ASP A 115 4.23 15.12 1.38
C ASP A 115 3.79 13.74 0.92
N LEU A 116 4.21 13.32 -0.27
CA LEU A 116 3.77 12.08 -0.90
C LEU A 116 5.00 11.26 -1.28
N VAL A 117 4.99 9.97 -0.93
CA VAL A 117 6.03 9.01 -1.30
C VAL A 117 5.42 7.96 -2.19
N PHE A 118 5.97 7.82 -3.40
CA PHE A 118 5.67 6.74 -4.33
C PHE A 118 6.71 5.63 -4.18
N PHE A 119 6.26 4.40 -4.20
CA PHE A 119 7.12 3.24 -4.02
C PHE A 119 6.50 1.98 -4.63
N TYR A 120 7.35 1.01 -4.95
CA TYR A 120 6.95 -0.32 -5.40
C TYR A 120 7.15 -1.33 -4.29
N VAL A 121 6.27 -2.32 -4.20
CA VAL A 121 6.39 -3.42 -3.23
C VAL A 121 6.42 -4.76 -3.94
N ARG A 122 7.37 -5.60 -3.55
CA ARG A 122 7.38 -7.03 -3.81
C ARG A 122 7.30 -7.76 -2.49
N GLN A 123 6.34 -8.66 -2.34
CA GLN A 123 6.13 -9.43 -1.12
C GLN A 123 6.04 -10.92 -1.44
N CYS A 124 6.80 -11.71 -0.69
CA CYS A 124 6.71 -13.16 -0.68
C CYS A 124 5.95 -13.65 0.55
N ARG A 125 5.42 -14.87 0.51
CA ARG A 125 4.84 -15.55 1.67
C ARG A 125 5.94 -15.86 2.67
N ASP A 126 5.78 -15.36 3.88
CA ASP A 126 6.55 -15.78 5.04
C ASP A 126 5.98 -17.12 5.54
N PRO A 127 6.78 -18.21 5.52
CA PRO A 127 6.32 -19.53 5.97
C PRO A 127 6.14 -19.61 7.49
N ASP A 128 6.76 -18.70 8.26
CA ASP A 128 6.70 -18.69 9.72
C ASP A 128 5.45 -17.96 10.25
N LEU A 129 4.71 -17.30 9.35
CA LEU A 129 3.47 -16.58 9.66
C LEU A 129 2.23 -17.35 9.20
N PRO A 130 1.05 -17.06 9.79
CA PRO A 130 -0.21 -17.63 9.35
C PRO A 130 -0.49 -17.40 7.86
N GLU A 131 -1.39 -18.22 7.31
CA GLU A 131 -1.80 -18.11 5.91
C GLU A 131 -2.32 -16.69 5.61
N PRO A 132 -1.91 -16.08 4.47
CA PRO A 132 -2.37 -14.75 4.10
C PRO A 132 -3.90 -14.72 3.99
N ALA A 133 -4.54 -13.88 4.82
CA ALA A 133 -5.93 -13.53 4.60
C ALA A 133 -6.06 -12.68 3.32
N PRO A 134 -7.18 -12.77 2.59
CA PRO A 134 -7.45 -11.85 1.50
C PRO A 134 -7.37 -10.40 1.98
N LEU A 135 -6.53 -9.59 1.34
CA LEU A 135 -6.41 -8.17 1.63
C LEU A 135 -7.76 -7.50 1.29
N LEU A 136 -8.44 -6.97 2.30
CA LEU A 136 -9.56 -6.07 2.05
C LEU A 136 -8.97 -4.75 1.55
N ASP A 137 -9.47 -4.24 0.42
CA ASP A 137 -9.07 -2.94 -0.15
C ASP A 137 -9.17 -1.85 0.92
N THR A 138 -8.06 -1.58 1.59
CA THR A 138 -8.01 -0.59 2.65
C THR A 138 -7.61 0.71 1.97
N THR A 139 -8.63 1.41 1.48
CA THR A 139 -8.55 2.84 1.20
C THR A 139 -8.00 3.53 2.46
N PRO A 140 -7.08 4.50 2.36
CA PRO A 140 -6.53 5.19 3.52
C PRO A 140 -7.67 5.70 4.40
N VAL A 141 -7.78 5.18 5.62
CA VAL A 141 -8.79 5.66 6.58
C VAL A 141 -8.30 7.03 7.07
N PRO A 142 -9.03 8.12 6.79
CA PRO A 142 -8.70 9.41 7.39
C PRO A 142 -8.94 9.26 8.89
N ASN A 143 -7.87 9.35 9.68
CA ASN A 143 -7.97 9.34 11.13
C ASN A 143 -8.69 10.62 11.56
N ALA A 144 -10.01 10.54 11.79
CA ALA A 144 -10.81 11.64 12.32
C ALA A 144 -10.38 11.88 13.77
N SER A 145 -9.80 13.05 13.97
CA SER A 145 -9.32 13.59 15.23
C SER A 145 -10.37 13.54 16.36
N SER A 146 -9.86 13.30 17.56
CA SER A 146 -10.53 13.23 18.87
C SER A 146 -11.62 14.28 19.10
N ALA A 147 -12.84 13.82 19.36
CA ALA A 147 -13.85 14.61 20.07
C ALA A 147 -13.69 14.37 21.57
N ASN A 148 -12.81 15.13 22.23
CA ASN A 148 -12.86 15.25 23.69
C ASN A 148 -13.94 16.29 24.04
N ALA A 149 -15.02 15.82 24.66
CA ALA A 149 -16.10 16.66 25.14
C ALA A 149 -15.62 17.58 26.27
N THR A 150 -15.81 18.89 26.12
CA THR A 150 -15.75 19.85 27.22
C THR A 150 -17.18 20.16 27.69
N PRO A 151 -17.51 20.09 29.00
CA PRO A 151 -18.84 20.41 29.48
C PRO A 151 -19.13 21.91 29.39
N ALA A 152 -20.37 22.25 29.01
CA ALA A 152 -20.87 23.63 28.84
C ALA A 152 -20.85 24.46 30.14
N PRO A 153 -20.61 25.79 30.08
CA PRO A 153 -20.86 26.70 31.20
C PRO A 153 -22.36 27.05 31.31
N HIS A 154 -22.84 27.17 32.55
CA HIS A 154 -24.20 27.54 32.91
C HIS A 154 -24.61 28.95 32.42
N ASP A 155 -25.75 29.02 31.73
CA ASP A 155 -26.45 30.26 31.37
C ASP A 155 -27.16 30.89 32.58
N VAL A 156 -26.88 32.17 32.84
CA VAL A 156 -27.71 33.08 33.64
C VAL A 156 -28.28 34.15 32.69
N PRO A 157 -29.61 34.38 32.63
CA PRO A 157 -30.18 35.30 31.66
C PRO A 157 -30.11 36.75 32.18
N ASP A 158 -29.51 37.64 31.39
CA ASP A 158 -29.53 39.09 31.60
C ASP A 158 -30.75 39.72 30.86
N PRO A 159 -31.64 40.47 31.55
CA PRO A 159 -32.77 41.12 30.93
C PRO A 159 -32.45 42.61 30.71
N ASN A 160 -32.07 43.01 29.50
CA ASN A 160 -32.74 44.12 28.79
C ASN A 160 -32.12 44.43 27.41
N PRO A 161 -32.95 44.80 26.41
CA PRO A 161 -32.56 44.93 25.02
C PRO A 161 -32.23 46.38 24.62
N SER A 162 -31.39 46.57 23.59
CA SER A 162 -31.21 47.84 22.87
C SER A 162 -30.53 47.63 21.50
N PRO A 163 -30.73 48.54 20.51
CA PRO A 163 -31.20 48.15 19.16
C PRO A 163 -30.32 48.63 17.98
N GLY A 164 -30.53 48.00 16.80
CA GLY A 164 -30.07 48.46 15.47
C GLY A 164 -28.65 48.02 15.11
N CYS A 165 -28.26 47.64 13.88
CA CYS A 165 -28.74 47.78 12.50
C CYS A 165 -28.16 46.57 11.72
N GLY A 166 -28.81 45.94 10.74
CA GLY A 166 -29.02 46.47 9.40
C GLY A 166 -27.86 46.09 8.45
N ALA A 167 -28.16 45.22 7.46
CA ALA A 167 -27.30 44.77 6.34
C ALA A 167 -26.20 43.74 6.71
N CYS A 168 -25.97 42.61 6.02
CA CYS A 168 -26.03 42.30 4.60
C CYS A 168 -26.36 40.80 4.37
N MET A 169 -27.59 40.47 3.97
CA MET A 169 -27.89 39.19 3.30
C MET A 169 -27.93 39.46 1.80
N ALA A 170 -26.75 39.59 1.16
CA ALA A 170 -26.66 39.80 -0.29
C ALA A 170 -25.30 39.38 -0.86
N ALA A 171 -24.93 38.10 -0.76
CA ALA A 171 -23.80 37.56 -1.53
C ALA A 171 -23.99 36.13 -2.07
N GLY A 172 -25.12 35.45 -1.76
CA GLY A 172 -25.34 34.07 -2.22
C GLY A 172 -25.99 33.92 -3.60
N ALA A 173 -26.74 34.91 -4.07
CA ALA A 173 -27.61 34.74 -5.25
C ALA A 173 -26.97 35.14 -6.60
N MET A 174 -25.86 35.89 -6.62
CA MET A 174 -25.25 36.36 -7.88
C MET A 174 -24.33 35.31 -8.55
N ILE A 175 -23.82 34.32 -7.82
CA ILE A 175 -22.91 33.31 -8.39
C ILE A 175 -23.68 32.29 -9.26
N LEU A 176 -24.91 31.92 -8.87
CA LEU A 176 -25.74 30.97 -9.62
C LEU A 176 -26.33 31.57 -10.91
N TYR A 177 -26.58 32.88 -10.95
CA TYR A 177 -27.07 33.55 -12.16
C TYR A 177 -25.98 33.71 -13.24
N VAL A 178 -24.71 33.89 -12.85
CA VAL A 178 -23.60 33.96 -13.82
C VAL A 178 -23.26 32.58 -14.40
N ALA A 179 -23.38 31.50 -13.62
CA ALA A 179 -23.13 30.14 -14.10
C ALA A 179 -24.19 29.68 -15.13
N SER A 180 -25.48 29.99 -14.90
CA SER A 180 -26.56 29.60 -15.83
C SER A 180 -26.48 30.30 -17.19
N LYS A 181 -26.07 31.58 -17.23
CA LYS A 181 -25.88 32.30 -18.50
C LYS A 181 -24.64 31.89 -19.29
N ARG A 182 -23.56 31.42 -18.63
CA ARG A 182 -22.36 30.93 -19.34
C ARG A 182 -22.55 29.53 -19.92
N PHE A 183 -23.36 28.69 -19.29
CA PHE A 183 -23.64 27.35 -19.82
C PHE A 183 -24.53 27.41 -21.07
N ALA A 184 -25.53 28.30 -21.10
CA ALA A 184 -26.43 28.45 -22.24
C ALA A 184 -25.79 29.03 -23.52
N ARG A 185 -24.61 29.67 -23.43
CA ARG A 185 -23.87 30.18 -24.60
C ARG A 185 -22.86 29.19 -25.19
N ARG A 186 -22.61 28.05 -24.56
CA ARG A 186 -21.64 27.05 -25.04
C ARG A 186 -22.25 25.91 -25.85
N GLN A 187 -23.58 25.89 -26.01
CA GLN A 187 -24.31 24.86 -26.76
C GLN A 187 -25.11 25.40 -27.95
N ARG A 188 -24.67 26.52 -28.53
CA ARG A 188 -25.15 27.00 -29.83
C ARG A 188 -23.96 27.31 -30.74
#